data_AF-A0A1Y3W9L5-F1
#
_entry.id   AF-A0A1Y3W9L5-F1
#
_cell.length_a   1.000
_cell.length_b   1.000
_cell.length_c   1.000
_cell.angle_alpha   90.00
_cell.angle_beta   90.00
_cell.angle_gamma   90.00
#
_symmetry.space_group_name_H-M   'P 1'
#
loop_
_entity.id
_entity.type
_entity.pdbx_description
1 polymer ?
#
loop_
_entity_poly.entity_id
_entity_poly.type
_entity_poly.pdbx_seq_one_letter_code
_entity_poly.pdbx_strand_id
1 'polypeptide(L)' 'MGRYYRVAKNLTEEMVSEILKEMLEIPEVERAEFTEDNTKILVLTQEEQYPEVMTRIVNIFSRVGHGCELSFAGFAH' A
#
# COMPACT_ATOMS: atom_id res chain seq x y z
N MET A 1 -8.89 11.81 2.13
CA MET A 1 -9.54 10.72 2.90
C MET A 1 -8.80 9.42 2.63
N GLY A 2 -8.28 8.74 3.65
CA GLY A 2 -7.46 7.53 3.47
C GLY A 2 -8.22 6.38 2.79
N ARG A 3 -7.50 5.46 2.15
CA ARG A 3 -8.06 4.26 1.51
C ARG A 3 -7.41 3.00 2.06
N TYR A 4 -8.23 1.99 2.31
CA TYR A 4 -7.77 0.66 2.65
C TYR A 4 -7.73 -0.22 1.41
N TYR A 5 -6.69 -1.05 1.31
CA TYR A 5 -6.57 -2.10 0.30
C TYR A 5 -6.30 -3.43 0.98
N ARG A 6 -6.94 -4.51 0.51
CA ARG A 6 -6.61 -5.87 0.88
C ARG A 6 -5.38 -6.32 0.11
N VAL A 7 -4.52 -7.04 0.80
CA VAL A 7 -3.31 -7.67 0.28
C VAL A 7 -3.66 -9.13 -0.01
N ALA A 8 -3.54 -9.55 -1.27
CA ALA A 8 -4.01 -10.87 -1.71
C ALA A 8 -3.15 -12.05 -1.20
N LYS A 9 -1.94 -11.78 -0.73
CA LYS A 9 -0.98 -12.78 -0.25
C LYS A 9 -0.42 -12.37 1.11
N ASN A 10 -0.07 -13.35 1.93
CA ASN A 10 0.68 -13.08 3.15
C ASN A 10 2.11 -12.68 2.78
N LEU A 11 2.53 -11.51 3.26
CA LEU A 11 3.87 -10.99 3.07
C LEU A 11 4.73 -11.31 4.30
N THR A 12 6.02 -11.55 4.08
CA THR A 12 6.98 -11.68 5.20
C THR A 12 7.26 -10.31 5.82
N GLU A 13 7.79 -10.29 7.04
CA GLU A 13 8.16 -9.02 7.70
C GLU A 13 9.18 -8.21 6.89
N GLU A 14 10.12 -8.90 6.22
CA GLU A 14 11.10 -8.28 5.32
C GLU A 14 10.42 -7.59 4.14
N MET A 15 9.48 -8.28 3.46
CA MET A 15 8.73 -7.71 2.35
C MET A 15 7.88 -6.52 2.80
N VAL A 16 7.21 -6.63 3.94
CA VAL A 16 6.40 -5.55 4.51
C VAL A 16 7.25 -4.31 4.79
N SER A 17 8.43 -4.50 5.37
CA SER A 17 9.35 -3.40 5.66
C SER A 17 9.85 -2.71 4.38
N GLU A 18 10.23 -3.48 3.37
CA GLU A 18 10.70 -2.94 2.09
C GLU A 18 9.58 -2.24 1.32
N ILE A 19 8.39 -2.82 1.26
CA ILE A 19 7.21 -2.20 0.65
C ILE A 19 6.88 -0.88 1.34
N LEU A 20 6.79 -0.87 2.69
CA LEU A 20 6.51 0.37 3.43
C LEU A 20 7.55 1.44 3.17
N LYS A 21 8.84 1.07 3.18
CA LYS A 21 9.92 2.01 2.90
C LYS A 21 9.75 2.66 1.54
N GLU A 22 9.58 1.87 0.49
CA GLU A 22 9.42 2.41 -0.87
C GLU A 22 8.13 3.24 -1.03
N MET A 23 7.05 2.84 -0.36
CA MET A 23 5.81 3.62 -0.39
C MET A 23 5.96 4.99 0.26
N LEU A 24 6.71 5.07 1.37
CA LEU A 24 6.96 6.33 2.07
C LEU A 24 7.98 7.23 1.34
N GLU A 25 8.74 6.69 0.38
CA GLU A 25 9.59 7.47 -0.52
C GLU A 25 8.79 8.13 -1.66
N ILE A 26 7.52 7.73 -1.89
CA ILE A 26 6.62 8.38 -2.85
C ILE A 26 6.21 9.75 -2.27
N PRO A 27 6.59 10.88 -2.90
CA PRO A 27 6.35 12.21 -2.34
C PRO A 27 4.89 12.52 -2.02
N GLU A 28 3.99 11.95 -2.81
CA GLU A 28 2.55 12.18 -2.73
C GLU A 28 1.88 11.29 -1.66
N VAL A 29 2.60 10.35 -1.04
CA VAL A 29 2.11 9.53 0.09
C VAL A 29 2.34 10.27 1.40
N GLU A 30 1.25 10.58 2.11
CA GLU A 30 1.32 11.16 3.46
C GLU A 30 1.51 10.08 4.53
N ARG A 31 0.84 8.94 4.35
CA ARG A 31 0.87 7.83 5.31
C ARG A 31 0.62 6.50 4.62
N ALA A 32 1.40 5.49 4.98
CA ALA A 32 1.22 4.10 4.62
C ALA A 32 1.36 3.23 5.86
N GLU A 33 0.42 2.31 6.10
CA GLU A 33 0.44 1.46 7.29
C GLU A 33 -0.25 0.12 7.02
N PHE A 34 0.44 -0.99 7.31
CA PHE A 34 -0.17 -2.31 7.28
C PHE A 34 -1.02 -2.54 8.53
N THR A 35 -2.17 -3.18 8.35
CA THR A 35 -3.13 -3.50 9.42
C THR A 35 -3.64 -4.93 9.25
N GLU A 36 -4.34 -5.45 10.27
CA GLU A 36 -4.93 -6.80 10.28
C GLU A 36 -3.91 -7.88 9.87
N ASP A 37 -2.81 -8.01 10.62
CA ASP A 37 -1.75 -9.00 10.38
C ASP A 37 -1.17 -8.95 8.94
N ASN A 38 -0.94 -7.73 8.43
CA ASN A 38 -0.44 -7.45 7.08
C ASN A 38 -1.37 -7.86 5.93
N THR A 39 -2.64 -8.17 6.23
CA THR A 39 -3.65 -8.49 5.20
C THR A 39 -4.33 -7.26 4.61
N LYS A 40 -4.13 -6.09 5.23
CA LYS A 40 -4.59 -4.79 4.72
C LYS A 40 -3.51 -3.74 4.80
N ILE A 41 -3.63 -2.73 3.94
CA ILE A 41 -2.80 -1.53 3.98
C ILE A 41 -3.67 -0.28 3.88
N LEU A 42 -3.44 0.67 4.77
CA LEU A 42 -3.91 2.05 4.71
C LEU A 42 -2.98 2.86 3.81
N VAL A 43 -3.56 3.61 2.89
CA VAL A 43 -2.85 4.59 2.05
C VAL A 43 -3.55 5.94 2.15
N LEU A 44 -2.80 6.94 2.60
CA LEU A 44 -3.20 8.34 2.60
C LEU A 44 -2.29 9.11 1.63
N THR A 45 -2.88 9.88 0.72
CA THR A 45 -2.16 10.65 -0.29
C THR A 45 -2.49 12.13 -0.15
N GLN A 46 -1.54 12.98 -0.57
CA GLN A 46 -1.76 14.41 -0.75
C GLN A 46 -2.78 14.64 -1.85
N GLU A 47 -3.65 15.64 -1.67
CA GLU A 47 -4.61 16.13 -2.69
C GLU A 47 -5.43 15.04 -3.42
N GLU A 48 -5.69 13.91 -2.76
CA GLU A 48 -6.42 12.78 -3.35
C GLU A 48 -5.82 12.19 -4.65
N GLN A 49 -4.50 12.29 -4.83
CA GLN A 49 -3.73 11.79 -5.99
C GLN A 49 -3.62 10.25 -6.08
N TYR A 50 -4.69 9.54 -5.67
CA TYR A 50 -4.75 8.08 -5.61
C TYR A 50 -4.47 7.37 -6.94
N PRO A 51 -4.96 7.80 -8.12
CA PRO A 51 -4.72 7.04 -9.36
C PRO A 51 -3.23 6.91 -9.70
N GLU A 52 -2.48 8.00 -9.55
CA GLU A 52 -1.04 8.02 -9.82
C GLU A 52 -0.27 7.26 -8.75
N VAL A 53 -0.54 7.57 -7.48
CA VAL A 53 0.13 6.92 -6.35
C VAL A 53 -0.12 5.41 -6.34
N MET A 54 -1.36 4.98 -6.56
CA MET A 54 -1.68 3.56 -6.57
C MET A 54 -1.00 2.81 -7.71
N THR A 55 -0.79 3.44 -8.88
CA THR A 55 -0.04 2.83 -9.98
C THR A 55 1.41 2.51 -9.56
N ARG A 56 2.04 3.42 -8.80
CA ARG A 56 3.38 3.18 -8.24
C ARG A 56 3.34 2.10 -7.17
N ILE A 57 2.39 2.17 -6.24
CA ILE A 57 2.23 1.18 -5.15
C ILE A 57 2.01 -0.24 -5.68
N VAL A 58 1.13 -0.45 -6.67
CA VAL A 58 0.90 -1.80 -7.22
C VAL A 58 2.16 -2.37 -7.87
N ASN A 59 3.01 -1.53 -8.46
CA ASN A 59 4.30 -1.97 -9.01
C ASN A 59 5.26 -2.41 -7.91
N ILE A 60 5.30 -1.70 -6.77
CA ILE A 60 6.09 -2.06 -5.58
C ILE A 60 5.63 -3.44 -5.06
N PHE A 61 4.33 -3.61 -4.83
CA PHE A 61 3.76 -4.89 -4.36
C PHE A 61 3.98 -6.03 -5.36
N SER A 62 3.95 -5.74 -6.66
CA SER A 62 4.25 -6.74 -7.69
C SER A 62 5.73 -7.14 -7.67
N ARG A 63 6.65 -6.19 -7.52
CA ARG A 63 8.10 -6.45 -7.49
C ARG A 63 8.55 -7.13 -6.20
N VAL A 64 8.24 -6.54 -5.05
CA VAL A 64 8.71 -6.98 -3.74
C VAL A 64 7.86 -8.13 -3.21
N GLY A 65 6.54 -8.06 -3.39
CA GLY A 65 5.60 -9.10 -2.96
C GLY A 65 5.42 -10.26 -3.96
N HIS A 66 6.30 -10.39 -4.95
CA HIS A 66 6.27 -11.45 -5.99
C HIS A 66 4.89 -11.63 -6.65
N GLY A 67 4.42 -10.56 -7.28
CA GLY A 67 3.10 -10.49 -7.92
C GLY A 67 1.99 -10.48 -6.88
N CYS A 68 2.16 -9.75 -5.78
CA CYS A 68 1.08 -9.54 -4.82
C CYS A 68 0.09 -8.52 -5.38
N GLU A 69 -1.18 -8.87 -5.42
CA GLU A 69 -2.25 -7.98 -5.88
C GLU A 69 -2.85 -7.19 -4.71
N LEU A 70 -3.35 -6.00 -5.02
CA LEU A 70 -4.08 -5.13 -4.11
C LEU A 70 -5.52 -4.96 -4.59
N SER A 71 -6.46 -4.99 -3.65
CA SER A 71 -7.88 -4.77 -3.96
C SER A 71 -8.48 -3.74 -3.02
N PHE A 72 -9.22 -2.79 -3.54
CA PHE A 72 -9.84 -1.74 -2.73
C PHE A 72 -10.79 -2.35 -1.67
N ALA A 73 -10.65 -1.91 -0.42
CA ALA A 73 -11.34 -2.48 0.74
C ALA A 73 -12.27 -1.49 1.45
N GLY A 74 -12.11 -0.18 1.21
CA GLY A 74 -12.92 0.87 1.83
C GLY A 74 -12.14 2.14 2.09
N PHE A 75 -12.80 3.10 2.73
CA PHE A 75 -12.21 4.37 3.12
C PHE A 75 -11.87 4.38 4.62
N ALA A 76 -10.83 5.11 4.99
CA ALA A 76 -10.51 5.39 6.39
C ALA A 76 -11.43 6.53 6.88
N HIS A 77 -12.21 6.20 7.90
CA HIS A 77 -13.12 7.13 8.61
C HIS A 77 -12.42 7.79 9.78
#